data_AF-A0A183KVP1-F1
#
_entry.id   AF-A0A183KVP1-F1
#
_cell.length_a   1.000
_cell.length_b   1.000
_cell.length_c   1.000
_cell.angle_alpha   90.00
_cell.angle_beta   90.00
_cell.angle_gamma   90.00
#
_symmetry.space_group_name_H-M   'P 1'
#
loop_
_entity.id
_entity.type
_entity.pdbx_description
1 polymer ?
#
loop_
_entity_poly.entity_id
_entity_poly.type
_entity_poly.pdbx_seq_one_letter_code
_entity_poly.pdbx_strand_id
1 'polypeptide(L)'
;ADICGFTGNTTEELCVRWSQLGAFYPFARNHNAYGSNNQDPAHWTEETIEAIKQVFRIRYHLLPYIYTLFYRSYLNGTTVARALAFEFPEDLATHKVDSQFMLGSCILVTPVLDEGRTFVEGYVPSGEWINLSTGKRYFSRGTWKYFDAPLNVIPISIRCGCIVPIQVSAETTDIARKKGFGLFVILSSTDDGSSAAGQRITASGELFWDNGDDASLNYVHVKFEVRDRTLTVTSTPSSVESLEKIDFHELDLKLIFIVGLGKIPSEIMLNNNPVKFTYHHNEQTCQLNSQDHITLSKDFIIKWVF
;
A
#
# COMPACT_ATOMS: atom_id res chain seq x y z
N ALA A 1 16.72 -11.94 1.62
CA ALA A 1 17.20 -13.19 0.99
C ALA A 1 17.30 -12.96 -0.50
N ASP A 2 18.12 -13.76 -1.21
CA ASP A 2 18.15 -13.73 -2.67
C ASP A 2 16.90 -14.41 -3.22
N ILE A 3 16.11 -13.66 -4.00
CA ILE A 3 14.83 -14.12 -4.55
C ILE A 3 15.09 -15.27 -5.54
N CYS A 4 14.23 -16.29 -5.50
CA CYS A 4 14.33 -17.57 -6.21
C CYS A 4 15.43 -18.54 -5.71
N GLY A 5 16.27 -18.10 -4.77
CA GLY A 5 17.35 -18.90 -4.18
C GLY A 5 18.70 -18.62 -4.84
N PHE A 6 19.78 -18.70 -4.06
CA PHE A 6 21.14 -18.46 -4.54
C PHE A 6 21.79 -19.74 -5.08
N THR A 7 21.73 -20.84 -4.32
CA THR A 7 22.37 -22.12 -4.65
C THR A 7 21.39 -23.11 -5.30
N GLY A 8 21.86 -23.88 -6.27
CA GLY A 8 21.05 -24.88 -6.96
C GLY A 8 20.17 -24.27 -8.05
N ASN A 9 19.36 -25.12 -8.68
CA ASN A 9 18.44 -24.70 -9.73
C ASN A 9 17.05 -24.52 -9.14
N THR A 10 16.51 -23.30 -9.25
CA THR A 10 15.13 -23.00 -8.86
C THR A 10 14.13 -23.67 -9.82
N THR A 11 12.88 -23.79 -9.38
CA THR A 11 11.76 -24.19 -10.24
C THR A 11 10.91 -22.97 -10.61
N GLU A 12 10.14 -23.09 -11.69
CA GLU A 12 9.25 -22.01 -12.12
C GLU A 12 8.24 -21.61 -11.02
N GLU A 13 7.59 -22.60 -10.40
CA GLU A 13 6.67 -22.36 -9.28
C GLU A 13 7.39 -21.68 -8.10
N LEU A 14 8.55 -22.18 -7.69
CA LEU A 14 9.31 -21.61 -6.59
C LEU A 14 9.71 -20.17 -6.89
N CYS A 15 10.15 -19.87 -8.11
CA CYS A 15 10.58 -18.54 -8.48
C CYS A 15 9.40 -17.55 -8.56
N VAL A 16 8.20 -17.99 -8.96
CA VAL A 16 6.97 -17.20 -8.86
C VAL A 16 6.62 -16.90 -7.40
N ARG A 17 6.52 -17.93 -6.54
CA ARG A 17 6.15 -17.77 -5.13
C ARG A 17 7.17 -16.93 -4.36
N TRP A 18 8.46 -17.13 -4.63
CA TRP A 18 9.51 -16.34 -4.00
C TRP A 18 9.54 -14.91 -4.54
N SER A 19 9.26 -14.67 -5.82
CA SER A 19 9.12 -13.31 -6.35
C SER A 19 7.93 -12.58 -5.74
N GLN A 20 6.81 -13.27 -5.54
CA GLN A 20 5.63 -12.76 -4.84
C GLN A 20 5.96 -12.31 -3.41
N LEU A 21 6.61 -13.17 -2.63
CA LEU A 21 7.08 -12.82 -1.29
C LEU A 21 8.15 -11.71 -1.34
N GLY A 22 9.13 -11.86 -2.23
CA GLY A 22 10.32 -11.03 -2.34
C GLY A 22 10.04 -9.61 -2.79
N ALA A 23 8.96 -9.37 -3.52
CA ALA A 23 8.50 -8.03 -3.87
C ALA A 23 8.13 -7.20 -2.62
N PHE A 24 7.92 -7.82 -1.47
CA PHE A 24 7.64 -7.15 -0.20
C PHE A 24 8.84 -7.14 0.77
N TYR A 25 9.98 -7.70 0.36
CA TYR A 25 11.22 -7.49 1.12
C TYR A 25 11.63 -6.01 1.09
N PRO A 26 12.09 -5.42 2.20
CA PRO A 26 12.61 -4.05 2.19
C PRO A 26 13.70 -3.87 1.12
N PHE A 27 14.61 -4.85 1.02
CA PHE A 27 15.57 -5.00 -0.07
C PHE A 27 15.17 -6.20 -0.97
N ALA A 28 14.74 -5.92 -2.19
CA ALA A 28 14.27 -6.93 -3.14
C ALA A 28 15.30 -7.12 -4.27
N ARG A 29 15.95 -8.28 -4.30
CA ARG A 29 16.96 -8.64 -5.30
C ARG A 29 16.84 -10.12 -5.69
N ASN A 30 16.75 -10.40 -6.98
CA ASN A 30 17.01 -11.73 -7.53
C ASN A 30 18.52 -11.83 -7.81
N HIS A 31 19.15 -12.86 -7.26
CA HIS A 31 20.58 -13.10 -7.41
C HIS A 31 20.84 -14.61 -7.44
N ASN A 32 21.81 -15.04 -8.25
CA ASN A 32 22.01 -16.45 -8.58
C ASN A 32 23.50 -16.81 -8.53
N ALA A 33 23.81 -18.07 -8.21
CA ALA A 33 25.18 -18.57 -8.22
C ALA A 33 25.70 -18.83 -9.64
N TYR A 34 27.02 -18.80 -9.77
CA TYR A 34 27.69 -19.19 -11.01
C TYR A 34 27.42 -20.67 -11.32
N GLY A 35 27.03 -20.96 -12.56
CA GLY A 35 26.76 -22.32 -13.03
C GLY A 35 25.34 -22.83 -12.78
N SER A 36 24.49 -22.09 -12.05
CA SER A 36 23.05 -22.38 -11.97
C SER A 36 22.34 -21.97 -13.27
N ASN A 37 21.18 -22.58 -13.54
CA ASN A 37 20.29 -22.13 -14.61
C ASN A 37 19.85 -20.68 -14.38
N ASN A 38 19.61 -19.94 -15.46
CA ASN A 38 19.08 -18.58 -15.37
C ASN A 38 17.75 -18.57 -14.61
N GLN A 39 17.52 -17.50 -13.86
CA GLN A 39 16.30 -17.33 -13.07
C GLN A 39 15.83 -15.88 -13.04
N ASP A 40 16.38 -15.02 -13.91
CA ASP A 40 15.82 -13.69 -14.11
C ASP A 40 14.37 -13.81 -14.64
N PRO A 41 13.49 -12.86 -14.33
CA PRO A 41 12.07 -13.00 -14.67
C PRO A 41 11.80 -13.28 -16.15
N ALA A 42 12.65 -12.77 -17.06
CA ALA A 42 12.48 -12.94 -18.51
C ALA A 42 12.91 -14.33 -19.03
N HIS A 43 13.50 -15.17 -18.20
CA HIS A 43 13.88 -16.54 -18.55
C HIS A 43 12.67 -17.49 -18.66
N TRP A 44 11.58 -17.17 -17.97
CA TRP A 44 10.44 -18.08 -17.77
C TRP A 44 9.35 -17.97 -18.83
N THR A 45 8.28 -18.75 -18.69
CA THR A 45 7.10 -18.68 -19.56
C THR A 45 6.39 -17.32 -19.45
N GLU A 46 5.57 -16.98 -20.44
CA GLU A 46 4.79 -15.72 -20.45
C GLU A 46 3.86 -15.60 -19.24
N GLU A 47 3.28 -16.72 -18.78
CA GLU A 47 2.41 -16.75 -17.60
C GLU A 47 3.19 -16.38 -16.33
N THR A 48 4.37 -16.97 -16.16
CA THR A 48 5.28 -16.65 -15.04
C THR A 48 5.79 -15.23 -15.10
N ILE A 49 6.14 -14.74 -16.29
CA ILE A 49 6.55 -13.35 -16.50
C ILE A 49 5.44 -12.40 -16.02
N GLU A 50 4.17 -12.65 -16.39
CA GLU A 50 3.08 -11.78 -15.98
C GLU A 50 2.77 -11.87 -14.48
N ALA A 51 2.84 -13.07 -13.88
CA ALA A 51 2.70 -13.26 -12.43
C ALA A 51 3.77 -12.47 -11.65
N ILE A 52 5.04 -12.54 -12.07
CA ILE A 52 6.14 -11.79 -11.46
C ILE A 52 5.98 -10.28 -11.70
N LYS A 53 5.60 -9.86 -12.92
CA LYS A 53 5.35 -8.44 -13.22
C LYS A 53 4.23 -7.86 -12.36
N GLN A 54 3.14 -8.61 -12.14
CA GLN A 54 2.00 -8.13 -11.36
C GLN A 54 2.41 -7.78 -9.93
N VAL A 55 3.17 -8.64 -9.26
CA VAL A 55 3.59 -8.38 -7.87
C VAL A 55 4.63 -7.27 -7.76
N PHE A 56 5.55 -7.14 -8.73
CA PHE A 56 6.48 -6.01 -8.76
C PHE A 56 5.79 -4.69 -9.14
N ARG A 57 4.74 -4.71 -9.97
CA ARG A 57 3.87 -3.53 -10.14
C ARG A 57 3.26 -3.12 -8.81
N ILE A 58 2.75 -4.04 -8.00
CA ILE A 58 2.23 -3.72 -6.66
C ILE A 58 3.34 -3.07 -5.80
N ARG A 59 4.54 -3.65 -5.77
CA ARG A 59 5.69 -3.04 -5.08
C ARG A 59 5.93 -1.60 -5.53
N TYR A 60 5.97 -1.35 -6.83
CA TYR A 60 6.25 -0.02 -7.39
C TYR A 60 5.14 1.00 -7.10
N HIS A 61 3.87 0.56 -7.04
CA HIS A 61 2.79 1.41 -6.53
C HIS A 61 3.02 1.77 -5.05
N LEU A 62 3.52 0.83 -4.23
CA LEU A 62 3.72 1.00 -2.79
C LEU A 62 5.06 1.65 -2.40
N LEU A 63 5.95 1.97 -3.34
CA LEU A 63 7.25 2.58 -3.03
C LEU A 63 7.15 3.85 -2.18
N PRO A 64 6.18 4.77 -2.38
CA PRO A 64 6.00 5.93 -1.50
C PRO A 64 5.72 5.54 -0.04
N TYR A 65 4.87 4.54 0.16
CA TYR A 65 4.59 3.99 1.49
C TYR A 65 5.84 3.34 2.09
N ILE A 66 6.53 2.47 1.34
CA ILE A 66 7.76 1.81 1.78
C ILE A 66 8.84 2.83 2.14
N TYR A 67 9.03 3.86 1.32
CA TYR A 67 10.01 4.93 1.56
C TYR A 67 9.68 5.72 2.83
N THR A 68 8.40 6.01 3.05
CA THR A 68 7.93 6.64 4.29
C THR A 68 8.20 5.76 5.52
N LEU A 69 8.07 4.44 5.41
CA LEU A 69 8.46 3.52 6.48
C LEU A 69 9.97 3.53 6.75
N PHE A 70 10.79 3.60 5.70
CA PHE A 70 12.25 3.74 5.86
C PHE A 70 12.61 5.06 6.55
N TYR A 71 11.93 6.16 6.20
CA TYR A 71 12.14 7.43 6.89
C TYR A 71 11.76 7.35 8.38
N ARG A 72 10.64 6.70 8.71
CA ARG A 72 10.28 6.41 10.11
C ARG A 72 11.31 5.54 10.81
N SER A 73 11.86 4.54 10.13
CA SER A 73 12.96 3.72 10.65
C SER A 73 14.21 4.56 10.93
N TYR A 74 14.56 5.48 10.03
CA TYR A 74 15.70 6.37 10.18
C TYR A 74 15.53 7.32 11.38
N LEU A 75 14.37 7.95 11.53
CA LEU A 75 14.13 8.90 12.62
C LEU A 75 13.92 8.24 13.99
N ASN A 76 13.14 7.16 14.03
CA ASN A 76 12.56 6.64 15.26
C ASN A 76 12.96 5.19 15.57
N GLY A 77 13.73 4.53 14.70
CA GLY A 77 14.10 3.12 14.87
C GLY A 77 12.94 2.14 14.69
N THR A 78 11.83 2.56 14.06
CA THR A 78 10.68 1.67 13.79
C THR A 78 10.99 0.68 12.68
N THR A 79 10.29 -0.45 12.66
CA THR A 79 10.48 -1.50 11.65
C THR A 79 9.70 -1.24 10.35
N VAL A 80 10.29 -1.58 9.20
CA VAL A 80 9.63 -1.52 7.87
C VAL A 80 8.77 -2.76 7.64
N ALA A 81 9.40 -3.93 7.49
CA ALA A 81 8.73 -5.22 7.61
C ALA A 81 8.76 -5.63 9.09
N ARG A 82 7.62 -6.04 9.65
CA ARG A 82 7.47 -6.30 11.08
C ARG A 82 6.64 -7.54 11.36
N ALA A 83 7.00 -8.24 12.44
CA ALA A 83 6.19 -9.34 12.96
C ALA A 83 4.81 -8.83 13.37
N LEU A 84 3.78 -9.67 13.26
CA LEU A 84 2.42 -9.31 13.67
C LEU A 84 2.38 -8.90 15.16
N ALA A 85 3.16 -9.56 16.00
CA ALA A 85 3.26 -9.25 17.44
C ALA A 85 3.76 -7.84 17.75
N PHE A 86 4.47 -7.17 16.85
CA PHE A 86 4.89 -5.78 17.06
C PHE A 86 3.74 -4.80 16.85
N GLU A 87 2.76 -5.16 16.02
CA GLU A 87 1.59 -4.34 15.75
C GLU A 87 0.40 -4.71 16.65
N PHE A 88 0.32 -5.98 17.07
CA PHE A 88 -0.77 -6.55 17.86
C PHE A 88 -0.23 -7.30 19.10
N PRO A 89 0.54 -6.65 19.99
CA PRO A 89 1.25 -7.32 21.08
C PRO A 89 0.32 -8.01 22.09
N GLU A 90 -0.89 -7.49 22.28
CA GLU A 90 -1.89 -8.04 23.20
C GLU A 90 -2.57 -9.30 22.65
N ASP A 91 -2.42 -9.58 21.36
CA ASP A 91 -2.92 -10.80 20.74
C ASP A 91 -1.82 -11.87 20.76
N LEU A 92 -1.83 -12.72 21.79
CA LEU A 92 -0.80 -13.74 22.01
C LEU A 92 -0.67 -14.76 20.87
N ALA A 93 -1.69 -14.93 20.02
CA ALA A 93 -1.58 -15.80 18.85
C ALA A 93 -0.53 -15.28 17.86
N THR A 94 -0.40 -13.95 17.75
CA THR A 94 0.53 -13.29 16.81
C THR A 94 2.00 -13.49 17.15
N HIS A 95 2.32 -13.88 18.38
CA HIS A 95 3.70 -14.11 18.84
C HIS A 95 4.34 -15.35 18.23
N LYS A 96 3.52 -16.28 17.72
CA LYS A 96 3.96 -17.52 17.08
C LYS A 96 3.86 -17.46 15.55
N VAL A 97 3.40 -16.34 14.99
CA VAL A 97 3.24 -16.20 13.53
C VAL A 97 4.55 -15.72 12.92
N ASP A 98 5.17 -16.58 12.12
CA ASP A 98 6.40 -16.32 11.37
C ASP A 98 6.26 -16.54 9.85
N SER A 99 5.13 -17.07 9.40
CA SER A 99 4.77 -17.26 7.98
C SER A 99 4.07 -16.05 7.35
N GLN A 100 3.79 -15.00 8.13
CA GLN A 100 3.19 -13.74 7.68
C GLN A 100 3.95 -12.56 8.26
N PHE A 101 3.81 -11.39 7.65
CA PHE A 101 4.34 -10.16 8.20
C PHE A 101 3.48 -8.95 7.83
N MET A 102 3.62 -7.90 8.63
CA MET A 102 3.08 -6.59 8.29
C MET A 102 4.17 -5.77 7.59
N LEU A 103 3.80 -5.08 6.52
CA LEU A 103 4.56 -3.96 5.98
C LEU A 103 3.99 -2.69 6.60
N GLY A 104 4.78 -2.07 7.47
CA GLY A 104 4.31 -1.02 8.36
C GLY A 104 3.15 -1.48 9.26
N SER A 105 2.22 -0.60 9.56
CA SER A 105 1.02 -0.91 10.36
C SER A 105 -0.21 -1.26 9.51
N CYS A 106 -0.13 -1.12 8.18
CA CYS A 106 -1.30 -1.12 7.32
C CYS A 106 -1.45 -2.35 6.42
N ILE A 107 -0.37 -3.01 6.01
CA ILE A 107 -0.45 -4.05 4.96
C ILE A 107 -0.01 -5.39 5.54
N LEU A 108 -0.93 -6.35 5.60
CA LEU A 108 -0.66 -7.74 5.97
C LEU A 108 -0.36 -8.55 4.70
N VAL A 109 0.81 -9.19 4.65
CA VAL A 109 1.25 -10.06 3.55
C VAL A 109 1.18 -11.52 4.01
N THR A 110 0.43 -12.36 3.26
CA THR A 110 0.22 -13.78 3.58
C THR A 110 0.69 -14.65 2.40
N PRO A 111 1.99 -14.95 2.30
CA PRO A 111 2.57 -15.68 1.17
C PRO A 111 2.23 -17.17 1.20
N VAL A 112 2.13 -17.80 0.03
CA VAL A 112 2.18 -19.27 -0.11
C VAL A 112 3.64 -19.72 0.01
N LEU A 113 3.92 -20.64 0.94
CA LEU A 113 5.29 -21.11 1.23
C LEU A 113 5.51 -22.60 0.93
N ASP A 114 4.45 -23.34 0.58
CA ASP A 114 4.52 -24.76 0.23
C ASP A 114 4.23 -24.97 -1.26
N GLU A 115 4.92 -25.95 -1.86
CA GLU A 115 4.76 -26.36 -3.26
C GLU A 115 3.34 -26.91 -3.55
N GLY A 116 2.84 -26.65 -4.75
CA GLY A 116 1.57 -27.15 -5.28
C GLY A 116 0.32 -26.51 -4.68
N ARG A 117 0.45 -25.51 -3.80
CA ARG A 117 -0.69 -24.88 -3.12
C ARG A 117 -1.34 -23.80 -3.99
N THR A 118 -2.67 -23.75 -3.95
CA THR A 118 -3.51 -22.72 -4.59
C THR A 118 -4.31 -21.89 -3.57
N PHE A 119 -4.03 -22.10 -2.28
CA PHE A 119 -4.62 -21.38 -1.16
C PHE A 119 -3.61 -21.35 -0.01
N VAL A 120 -3.79 -20.43 0.93
CA VAL A 120 -2.96 -20.32 2.14
C VAL A 120 -3.81 -19.97 3.35
N GLU A 121 -3.45 -20.54 4.49
CA GLU A 121 -4.01 -20.16 5.78
C GLU A 121 -3.17 -19.06 6.42
N GLY A 122 -3.82 -17.99 6.87
CA GLY A 122 -3.16 -16.90 7.58
C GLY A 122 -3.96 -16.45 8.79
N TYR A 123 -3.28 -16.08 9.85
CA TYR A 123 -3.87 -15.41 11.00
C TYR A 123 -4.19 -13.95 10.64
N VAL A 124 -5.43 -13.53 10.86
CA VAL A 124 -5.84 -12.15 10.65
C VAL A 124 -6.21 -11.53 11.99
N PRO A 125 -5.44 -10.55 12.49
CA PRO A 125 -5.74 -9.87 13.75
C PRO A 125 -7.13 -9.23 13.76
N SER A 126 -7.69 -9.04 14.96
CA SER A 126 -9.03 -8.48 15.12
C SER A 126 -9.15 -7.08 14.49
N GLY A 127 -10.20 -6.87 13.71
CA GLY A 127 -10.44 -5.59 13.02
C GLY A 127 -11.06 -5.77 11.64
N GLU A 128 -11.25 -4.64 10.96
CA GLU A 128 -11.69 -4.59 9.57
C GLU A 128 -10.50 -4.50 8.62
N TRP A 129 -10.60 -5.23 7.51
CA TRP A 129 -9.56 -5.39 6.51
C TRP A 129 -10.16 -5.33 5.11
N ILE A 130 -9.38 -4.84 4.15
CA ILE A 130 -9.68 -4.90 2.71
C ILE A 130 -8.79 -5.97 2.10
N ASN A 131 -9.38 -6.96 1.43
CA ASN A 131 -8.62 -7.85 0.56
C ASN A 131 -8.25 -7.09 -0.72
N LEU A 132 -6.95 -6.90 -0.98
CA LEU A 132 -6.48 -6.05 -2.07
C LEU A 132 -6.85 -6.57 -3.47
N SER A 133 -6.86 -7.89 -3.68
CA SER A 133 -7.16 -8.46 -5.00
C SER A 133 -8.63 -8.36 -5.38
N THR A 134 -9.53 -8.42 -4.38
CA THR A 134 -10.99 -8.37 -4.60
C THR A 134 -11.61 -7.01 -4.31
N GLY A 135 -10.88 -6.10 -3.64
CA GLY A 135 -11.41 -4.84 -3.13
C GLY A 135 -12.44 -5.00 -1.99
N LYS A 136 -12.71 -6.23 -1.54
CA LYS A 136 -13.78 -6.50 -0.57
C LYS A 136 -13.32 -6.29 0.86
N ARG A 137 -14.18 -5.60 1.62
CA ARG A 137 -14.07 -5.44 3.07
C ARG A 137 -14.50 -6.71 3.79
N TYR A 138 -13.78 -7.08 4.83
CA TYR A 138 -14.13 -8.18 5.71
C TYR A 138 -13.68 -7.92 7.16
N PHE A 139 -14.37 -8.53 8.11
CA PHE A 139 -14.02 -8.46 9.52
C PHE A 139 -13.31 -9.74 9.99
N SER A 140 -12.34 -9.59 10.89
CA SER A 140 -11.71 -10.67 11.62
C SER A 140 -11.88 -10.47 13.12
N ARG A 141 -12.02 -11.57 13.87
CA ARG A 141 -12.05 -11.60 15.34
C ARG A 141 -10.69 -11.97 15.95
N GLY A 142 -9.61 -11.95 15.17
CA GLY A 142 -8.34 -12.56 15.57
C GLY A 142 -8.40 -14.06 15.34
N THR A 143 -8.46 -14.48 14.07
CA THR A 143 -8.66 -15.89 13.70
C THR A 143 -7.85 -16.24 12.46
N TRP A 144 -7.51 -17.53 12.34
CA TRP A 144 -7.01 -18.10 11.10
C TRP A 144 -8.10 -18.09 10.01
N LYS A 145 -7.71 -17.73 8.79
CA LYS A 145 -8.57 -17.67 7.61
C LYS A 145 -7.83 -18.24 6.41
N TYR A 146 -8.58 -18.89 5.53
CA TYR A 146 -8.07 -19.35 4.24
C TYR A 146 -8.27 -18.26 3.17
N PHE A 147 -7.25 -18.09 2.34
CA PHE A 147 -7.26 -17.18 1.20
C PHE A 147 -6.96 -17.95 -0.08
N ASP A 148 -7.73 -17.68 -1.13
CA ASP A 148 -7.39 -18.12 -2.47
C ASP A 148 -6.07 -17.47 -2.89
N ALA A 149 -5.15 -18.31 -3.33
CA ALA A 149 -3.82 -17.92 -3.75
C ALA A 149 -3.39 -18.77 -4.95
N PRO A 150 -4.09 -18.70 -6.11
CA PRO A 150 -3.59 -19.28 -7.34
C PRO A 150 -2.17 -18.79 -7.65
N LEU A 151 -1.45 -19.46 -8.55
CA LEU A 151 -0.01 -19.24 -8.74
C LEU A 151 0.34 -17.77 -9.02
N ASN A 152 -0.54 -17.00 -9.66
CA ASN A 152 -0.36 -15.58 -9.97
C ASN A 152 -0.81 -14.60 -8.86
N VAL A 153 -1.28 -15.08 -7.71
CA VAL A 153 -1.81 -14.24 -6.62
C VAL A 153 -1.06 -14.48 -5.31
N ILE A 154 -0.64 -13.39 -4.68
CA ILE A 154 -0.28 -13.34 -3.27
C ILE A 154 -1.38 -12.64 -2.47
N PRO A 155 -1.95 -13.28 -1.44
CA PRO A 155 -2.92 -12.64 -0.56
C PRO A 155 -2.33 -11.46 0.22
N ILE A 156 -2.97 -10.30 0.05
CA ILE A 156 -2.65 -9.05 0.72
C ILE A 156 -3.93 -8.48 1.33
N SER A 157 -3.86 -8.13 2.62
CA SER A 157 -4.96 -7.47 3.32
C SER A 157 -4.51 -6.12 3.85
N ILE A 158 -5.27 -5.06 3.55
CA ILE A 158 -4.99 -3.71 4.03
C ILE A 158 -5.90 -3.42 5.22
N ARG A 159 -5.32 -3.01 6.34
CA ARG A 159 -6.04 -2.63 7.56
C ARG A 159 -6.91 -1.41 7.31
N CYS A 160 -8.16 -1.47 7.75
CA CYS A 160 -9.06 -0.32 7.67
C CYS A 160 -8.63 0.77 8.64
N GLY A 161 -8.83 2.03 8.26
CA GLY A 161 -8.33 3.21 8.98
C GLY A 161 -6.96 3.68 8.51
N CYS A 162 -6.39 3.05 7.48
CA CYS A 162 -5.14 3.48 6.87
C CYS A 162 -5.37 4.36 5.64
N ILE A 163 -4.51 5.37 5.49
CA ILE A 163 -4.35 6.13 4.25
C ILE A 163 -2.99 5.78 3.67
N VAL A 164 -2.99 5.13 2.51
CA VAL A 164 -1.76 4.61 1.87
C VAL A 164 -1.43 5.46 0.64
N PRO A 165 -0.31 6.21 0.64
CA PRO A 165 0.15 6.86 -0.57
C PRO A 165 0.71 5.83 -1.54
N ILE A 166 0.29 5.96 -2.79
CA ILE A 166 0.77 5.15 -3.91
C ILE A 166 1.25 6.07 -5.03
N GLN A 167 2.01 5.53 -5.97
CA GLN A 167 2.37 6.22 -7.21
C GLN A 167 2.02 5.34 -8.40
N VAL A 168 2.00 5.91 -9.60
CA VAL A 168 1.85 5.09 -10.81
C VAL A 168 3.09 4.21 -10.98
N SER A 169 2.89 2.90 -11.11
CA SER A 169 4.00 1.99 -11.38
C SER A 169 4.70 2.31 -12.71
N ALA A 170 6.01 2.14 -12.74
CA ALA A 170 6.83 2.23 -13.94
C ALA A 170 8.00 1.24 -13.84
N GLU A 171 8.81 1.16 -14.90
CA GLU A 171 9.95 0.27 -15.02
C GLU A 171 11.09 0.66 -14.05
N THR A 172 11.26 1.97 -13.81
CA THR A 172 12.26 2.52 -12.90
C THR A 172 11.64 3.54 -11.94
N THR A 173 12.32 3.79 -10.81
CA THR A 173 11.94 4.83 -9.85
C THR A 173 11.99 6.21 -10.49
N ASP A 174 13.00 6.50 -11.31
CA ASP A 174 13.16 7.80 -12.00
C ASP A 174 11.95 8.16 -12.86
N ILE A 175 11.33 7.15 -13.47
CA ILE A 175 10.11 7.32 -14.26
C ILE A 175 8.89 7.38 -13.34
N ALA A 176 8.79 6.47 -12.36
CA ALA A 176 7.62 6.37 -11.48
C ALA A 176 7.39 7.66 -10.68
N ARG A 177 8.45 8.26 -10.13
CA ARG A 177 8.40 9.50 -9.34
C ARG A 177 7.77 10.66 -10.09
N LYS A 178 7.96 10.73 -11.41
CA LYS A 178 7.46 11.81 -12.28
C LYS A 178 6.01 11.65 -12.71
N LYS A 179 5.35 10.53 -12.36
CA LYS A 179 3.96 10.26 -12.76
C LYS A 179 2.93 10.75 -11.74
N GLY A 180 3.38 11.21 -10.58
CA GLY A 180 2.51 11.67 -9.50
C GLY A 180 1.94 10.53 -8.65
N PHE A 181 1.18 10.93 -7.65
CA PHE A 181 0.64 10.08 -6.61
C PHE A 181 -0.83 9.69 -6.83
N GLY A 182 -1.21 8.60 -6.19
CA GLY A 182 -2.58 8.33 -5.80
C GLY A 182 -2.69 8.15 -4.28
N LEU A 183 -3.88 8.28 -3.72
CA LEU A 183 -4.17 7.99 -2.32
C LEU A 183 -5.25 6.90 -2.21
N PHE A 184 -4.95 5.85 -1.46
CA PHE A 184 -5.95 4.89 -0.98
C PHE A 184 -6.38 5.31 0.43
N VAL A 185 -7.54 5.96 0.52
CA VAL A 185 -8.16 6.41 1.78
C VAL A 185 -9.13 5.34 2.25
N ILE A 186 -8.68 4.46 3.14
CA ILE A 186 -9.47 3.31 3.60
C ILE A 186 -10.10 3.65 4.94
N LEU A 187 -11.41 3.89 4.94
CA LEU A 187 -12.16 4.29 6.12
C LEU A 187 -12.12 3.18 7.20
N SER A 188 -12.05 3.56 8.48
CA SER A 188 -12.00 2.61 9.62
C SER A 188 -13.20 1.67 9.66
N SER A 189 -14.35 2.12 9.19
CA SER A 189 -15.59 1.37 9.06
C SER A 189 -16.38 1.86 7.83
N THR A 190 -17.41 1.12 7.44
CA THR A 190 -18.31 1.55 6.36
C THR A 190 -19.09 2.82 6.72
N ASP A 191 -19.09 3.81 5.82
CA ASP A 191 -19.97 4.99 5.87
C ASP A 191 -21.31 4.68 5.21
N ASP A 192 -22.35 4.49 6.02
CA ASP A 192 -23.72 4.22 5.54
C ASP A 192 -24.51 5.50 5.19
N GLY A 193 -23.90 6.67 5.33
CA GLY A 193 -24.55 7.97 5.13
C GLY A 193 -25.22 8.55 6.39
N SER A 194 -25.36 7.77 7.46
CA SER A 194 -25.90 8.27 8.74
C SER A 194 -24.95 9.22 9.45
N SER A 195 -25.47 10.20 10.21
CA SER A 195 -24.62 11.11 10.98
C SER A 195 -23.74 10.39 12.00
N ALA A 196 -24.23 9.29 12.57
CA ALA A 196 -23.49 8.49 13.55
C ALA A 196 -22.26 7.80 12.92
N ALA A 197 -22.38 7.28 11.70
CA ALA A 197 -21.23 6.74 10.97
C ALA A 197 -20.22 7.84 10.66
N GLY A 198 -20.68 8.97 10.13
CA GLY A 198 -19.82 10.11 9.78
C GLY A 198 -18.95 10.62 10.94
N GLN A 199 -19.47 10.61 12.17
CA GLN A 199 -18.74 11.04 13.38
C GLN A 199 -17.71 10.03 13.90
N ARG A 200 -17.86 8.74 13.55
CA ARG A 200 -16.99 7.66 14.06
C ARG A 200 -15.89 7.26 13.08
N ILE A 201 -16.08 7.56 11.80
CA ILE A 201 -15.15 7.14 10.76
C ILE A 201 -13.87 7.96 10.84
N THR A 202 -12.77 7.24 10.86
CA THR A 202 -11.43 7.80 10.85
C THR A 202 -10.55 7.07 9.85
N ALA A 203 -9.51 7.74 9.39
CA ALA A 203 -8.39 7.11 8.73
C ALA A 203 -7.18 8.03 8.88
N SER A 204 -5.98 7.48 8.89
CA SER A 204 -4.77 8.29 8.97
C SER A 204 -3.64 7.67 8.16
N GLY A 205 -2.74 8.54 7.70
CA GLY A 205 -1.52 8.12 7.04
C GLY A 205 -0.58 9.30 6.88
N GLU A 206 0.53 9.03 6.21
CA GLU A 206 1.53 10.05 5.94
C GLU A 206 2.36 9.68 4.72
N LEU A 207 3.01 10.69 4.16
CA LEU A 207 3.99 10.59 3.09
C LEU A 207 5.22 11.41 3.49
N PHE A 208 6.39 10.80 3.39
CA PHE A 208 7.65 11.52 3.36
C PHE A 208 8.16 11.57 1.92
N TRP A 209 8.53 12.77 1.45
CA TRP A 209 9.08 12.94 0.11
C TRP A 209 10.23 13.94 0.09
N ASP A 210 11.37 13.50 -0.42
CA ASP A 210 12.56 14.28 -0.71
C ASP A 210 12.99 14.02 -2.17
N ASN A 211 14.20 14.44 -2.55
CA ASN A 211 14.75 14.17 -3.88
C ASN A 211 15.36 12.76 -4.05
N GLY A 212 15.33 11.92 -3.01
CA GLY A 212 15.77 10.52 -3.04
C GLY A 212 17.26 10.26 -2.80
N ASP A 213 18.14 11.24 -3.03
CA ASP A 213 19.60 11.03 -3.07
C ASP A 213 20.44 12.03 -2.26
N ASP A 214 19.85 13.13 -1.76
CA ASP A 214 20.60 14.17 -1.02
C ASP A 214 20.77 13.82 0.47
N ALA A 215 22.01 13.92 0.94
CA ALA A 215 22.36 13.71 2.35
C ALA A 215 21.78 14.80 3.27
N SER A 216 21.56 16.01 2.74
CA SER A 216 20.85 17.06 3.44
C SER A 216 19.35 16.80 3.28
N LEU A 217 18.72 16.25 4.34
CA LEU A 217 17.31 15.86 4.41
C LEU A 217 16.36 17.05 4.15
N ASN A 218 16.23 17.45 2.89
CA ASN A 218 15.28 18.45 2.42
C ASN A 218 14.05 17.72 1.92
N TYR A 219 12.96 17.83 2.66
CA TYR A 219 11.77 17.02 2.45
C TYR A 219 10.48 17.79 2.65
N VAL A 220 9.39 17.19 2.18
CA VAL A 220 8.02 17.51 2.54
C VAL A 220 7.45 16.34 3.32
N HIS A 221 6.93 16.61 4.52
CA HIS A 221 6.13 15.67 5.28
C HIS A 221 4.66 15.99 5.09
N VAL A 222 3.90 15.04 4.55
CA VAL A 222 2.47 15.20 4.31
C VAL A 222 1.72 14.29 5.27
N LYS A 223 0.78 14.85 6.04
CA LYS A 223 -0.12 14.12 6.92
C LYS A 223 -1.49 14.04 6.29
N PHE A 224 -2.12 12.86 6.41
CA PHE A 224 -3.48 12.60 5.96
C PHE A 224 -4.32 12.21 7.17
N GLU A 225 -5.47 12.86 7.36
CA GLU A 225 -6.41 12.53 8.42
C GLU A 225 -7.84 12.58 7.88
N VAL A 226 -8.63 11.56 8.17
CA VAL A 226 -10.09 11.59 8.01
C VAL A 226 -10.74 11.74 9.36
N ARG A 227 -11.60 12.75 9.49
CA ARG A 227 -12.53 12.94 10.61
C ARG A 227 -13.77 13.67 10.09
N ASP A 228 -14.95 13.32 10.61
CA ASP A 228 -16.22 13.98 10.27
C ASP A 228 -16.46 14.11 8.74
N ARG A 229 -16.22 13.01 8.01
CA ARG A 229 -16.30 12.94 6.53
C ARG A 229 -15.43 13.94 5.78
N THR A 230 -14.33 14.35 6.39
CA THR A 230 -13.39 15.27 5.80
C THR A 230 -12.01 14.62 5.83
N LEU A 231 -11.44 14.39 4.64
CA LEU A 231 -10.02 14.13 4.48
C LEU A 231 -9.30 15.48 4.50
N THR A 232 -8.45 15.68 5.49
CA THR A 232 -7.52 16.80 5.59
C THR A 232 -6.14 16.34 5.18
N VAL A 233 -5.52 17.08 4.27
CA VAL A 233 -4.14 16.90 3.85
C VAL A 233 -3.34 18.12 4.28
N THR A 234 -2.30 17.89 5.07
CA THR A 234 -1.42 18.94 5.59
C THR A 234 0.01 18.67 5.15
N SER A 235 0.59 19.62 4.43
CA SER A 235 1.95 19.57 3.89
C SER A 235 2.88 20.45 4.74
N THR A 236 3.99 19.88 5.20
CA THR A 236 4.97 20.58 6.03
C THR A 236 6.37 20.34 5.47
N PRO A 237 6.99 21.33 4.78
CA PRO A 237 8.38 21.22 4.37
C PRO A 237 9.32 21.28 5.58
N SER A 238 10.47 20.62 5.49
CA SER A 238 11.50 20.65 6.55
C SER A 238 12.15 22.02 6.73
N SER A 239 12.24 22.80 5.67
CA SER A 239 12.68 24.19 5.68
C SER A 239 12.10 24.95 4.48
N VAL A 240 12.23 26.27 4.45
CA VAL A 240 11.79 27.08 3.30
C VAL A 240 12.57 26.72 2.05
N GLU A 241 13.88 26.48 2.18
CA GLU A 241 14.77 26.09 1.08
C GLU A 241 14.50 24.68 0.56
N SER A 242 13.87 23.83 1.37
CA SER A 242 13.52 22.46 0.96
C SER A 242 12.55 22.45 -0.22
N LEU A 243 11.71 23.49 -0.32
CA LEU A 243 10.78 23.69 -1.42
C LEU A 243 11.49 23.95 -2.76
N GLU A 244 12.72 24.47 -2.76
CA GLU A 244 13.47 24.74 -4.00
C GLU A 244 14.22 23.51 -4.52
N LYS A 245 14.40 22.49 -3.65
CA LYS A 245 15.19 21.29 -3.94
C LYS A 245 14.35 20.08 -4.36
N ILE A 246 13.03 20.18 -4.26
CA ILE A 246 12.09 19.11 -4.56
C ILE A 246 11.33 19.48 -5.83
N ASP A 247 11.24 18.54 -6.77
CA ASP A 247 10.40 18.72 -7.95
C ASP A 247 8.93 18.55 -7.56
N PHE A 248 8.19 19.67 -7.51
CA PHE A 248 6.77 19.66 -7.14
C PHE A 248 5.87 18.89 -8.10
N HIS A 249 6.30 18.67 -9.35
CA HIS A 249 5.54 17.83 -10.28
C HIS A 249 5.49 16.37 -9.83
N GLU A 250 6.49 15.91 -9.07
CA GLU A 250 6.45 14.58 -8.47
C GLU A 250 5.33 14.47 -7.43
N LEU A 251 4.99 15.57 -6.74
CA LEU A 251 3.94 15.63 -5.71
C LEU A 251 2.53 15.86 -6.27
N ASP A 252 2.35 15.86 -7.59
CA ASP A 252 1.04 15.93 -8.20
C ASP A 252 0.17 14.75 -7.75
N LEU A 253 -1.01 15.05 -7.20
CA LEU A 253 -1.98 14.04 -6.84
C LEU A 253 -2.90 13.80 -8.04
N LYS A 254 -2.86 12.59 -8.60
CA LYS A 254 -3.62 12.21 -9.81
C LYS A 254 -4.92 11.49 -9.50
N LEU A 255 -4.94 10.73 -8.40
CA LEU A 255 -6.02 9.77 -8.12
C LEU A 255 -6.30 9.65 -6.64
N ILE A 256 -7.57 9.59 -6.25
CA ILE A 256 -7.95 9.31 -4.85
C ILE A 256 -9.05 8.27 -4.86
N PHE A 257 -8.85 7.20 -4.10
CA PHE A 257 -9.87 6.21 -3.79
C PHE A 257 -10.32 6.38 -2.34
N ILE A 258 -11.60 6.69 -2.14
CA ILE A 258 -12.23 6.69 -0.81
C ILE A 258 -12.99 5.38 -0.67
N VAL A 259 -12.45 4.46 0.13
CA VAL A 259 -12.89 3.06 0.24
C VAL A 259 -13.70 2.86 1.51
N GLY A 260 -14.88 2.23 1.40
CA GLY A 260 -15.79 1.99 2.51
C GLY A 260 -16.98 2.95 2.54
N LEU A 261 -17.40 3.49 1.41
CA LEU A 261 -18.63 4.29 1.30
C LEU A 261 -19.77 3.34 0.94
N GLY A 262 -20.58 2.95 1.91
CA GLY A 262 -21.68 1.98 1.74
C GLY A 262 -22.88 2.53 0.96
N LYS A 263 -22.98 3.86 0.87
CA LYS A 263 -23.91 4.58 0.00
C LYS A 263 -23.10 5.41 -1.00
N ILE A 264 -23.70 5.79 -2.12
CA ILE A 264 -23.14 6.80 -3.01
C ILE A 264 -23.30 8.19 -2.37
N PRO A 265 -22.21 8.99 -2.23
CA PRO A 265 -22.31 10.39 -1.82
C PRO A 265 -23.19 11.20 -2.79
N SER A 266 -23.92 12.18 -2.28
CA SER A 266 -24.63 13.15 -3.13
C SER A 266 -23.66 14.14 -3.76
N GLU A 267 -22.59 14.49 -3.05
CA GLU A 267 -21.55 15.40 -3.50
C GLU A 267 -20.22 15.11 -2.80
N ILE A 268 -19.11 15.34 -3.51
CA ILE A 268 -17.76 15.40 -2.95
C ILE A 268 -17.18 16.76 -3.33
N MET A 269 -16.58 17.45 -2.35
CA MET A 269 -16.01 18.79 -2.51
C MET A 269 -14.52 18.77 -2.23
N LEU A 270 -13.73 19.40 -3.10
CA LEU A 270 -12.33 19.78 -2.88
C LEU A 270 -12.27 21.26 -2.54
N ASN A 271 -11.77 21.61 -1.35
CA ASN A 271 -11.68 23.01 -0.91
C ASN A 271 -12.99 23.79 -1.11
N ASN A 272 -14.12 23.16 -0.78
CA ASN A 272 -15.49 23.66 -0.96
C ASN A 272 -15.99 23.77 -2.42
N ASN A 273 -15.24 23.30 -3.41
CA ASN A 273 -15.68 23.23 -4.80
C ASN A 273 -16.10 21.78 -5.15
N PRO A 274 -17.29 21.56 -5.74
CA PRO A 274 -17.72 20.23 -6.14
C PRO A 274 -16.76 19.59 -7.15
N VAL A 275 -16.45 18.30 -6.97
CA VAL A 275 -15.60 17.52 -7.88
C VAL A 275 -16.35 16.32 -8.43
N LYS A 276 -16.04 15.94 -9.67
CA LYS A 276 -16.59 14.73 -10.29
C LYS A 276 -15.94 13.49 -9.67
N PHE A 277 -16.75 12.46 -9.47
CA PHE A 277 -16.29 11.16 -9.00
C PHE A 277 -17.03 10.03 -9.72
N THR A 278 -16.40 8.85 -9.72
CA THR A 278 -17.01 7.59 -10.15
C THR A 278 -17.22 6.73 -8.91
N TYR A 279 -18.41 6.16 -8.73
CA TYR A 279 -18.68 5.24 -7.63
C TYR A 279 -18.68 3.79 -8.12
N HIS A 280 -17.85 2.96 -7.51
CA HIS A 280 -17.72 1.55 -7.79
C HIS A 280 -18.53 0.77 -6.75
N HIS A 281 -19.70 0.27 -7.18
CA HIS A 281 -20.69 -0.34 -6.28
C HIS A 281 -20.20 -1.61 -5.58
N ASN A 282 -19.44 -2.45 -6.27
CA ASN A 282 -19.00 -3.74 -5.73
C ASN A 282 -17.95 -3.56 -4.63
N GLU A 283 -17.09 -2.56 -4.79
CA GLU A 283 -15.98 -2.22 -3.91
C GLU A 283 -16.34 -1.14 -2.88
N GLN A 284 -17.55 -0.57 -2.96
CA GLN A 284 -18.01 0.52 -2.10
C GLN A 284 -16.99 1.68 -2.06
N THR A 285 -16.54 2.09 -3.25
CA THR A 285 -15.39 2.98 -3.41
C THR A 285 -15.71 4.15 -4.33
N CYS A 286 -15.42 5.37 -3.88
CA CYS A 286 -15.41 6.54 -4.76
C CYS A 286 -14.01 6.74 -5.34
N GLN A 287 -13.93 6.91 -6.66
CA GLN A 287 -12.72 7.30 -7.38
C GLN A 287 -12.83 8.75 -7.82
N LEU A 288 -11.87 9.57 -7.42
CA LEU A 288 -11.70 10.95 -7.88
C LEU A 288 -10.46 11.00 -8.78
N ASN A 289 -10.64 11.47 -10.01
CA ASN A 289 -9.53 11.79 -10.90
C ASN A 289 -9.24 13.27 -10.75
N SER A 290 -8.01 13.61 -10.37
CA SER A 290 -7.60 15.00 -10.19
C SER A 290 -7.47 15.69 -11.55
N GLN A 291 -8.53 16.40 -11.95
CA GLN A 291 -8.50 17.28 -13.13
C GLN A 291 -8.00 18.69 -12.76
N ASP A 292 -7.97 19.03 -11.47
CA ASP A 292 -7.78 20.40 -10.98
C ASP A 292 -6.35 20.66 -10.44
N HIS A 293 -5.33 19.92 -10.92
CA HIS A 293 -3.92 20.10 -10.52
C HIS A 293 -3.69 20.12 -8.99
N ILE A 294 -4.33 19.20 -8.26
CA ILE A 294 -4.09 19.02 -6.82
C ILE A 294 -2.66 18.52 -6.62
N THR A 295 -1.97 19.05 -5.62
CA THR A 295 -0.60 18.65 -5.26
C THR A 295 -0.50 18.40 -3.76
N LEU A 296 0.27 17.37 -3.39
CA LEU A 296 0.58 17.03 -1.99
C LEU A 296 1.57 18.01 -1.35
N SER A 297 2.10 18.97 -2.13
CA SER A 297 2.93 20.05 -1.61
C SER A 297 2.14 21.15 -0.88
N LYS A 298 0.81 21.15 -0.97
CA LYS A 298 -0.08 22.15 -0.37
C LYS A 298 -1.17 21.50 0.46
N ASP A 299 -1.70 22.28 1.40
CA ASP A 299 -2.85 21.87 2.19
C ASP A 299 -4.13 21.89 1.33
N PHE A 300 -4.97 20.89 1.53
CA PHE A 300 -6.32 20.85 0.98
C PHE A 300 -7.23 19.95 1.81
N ILE A 301 -8.53 20.12 1.60
CA ILE A 301 -9.54 19.25 2.21
C ILE A 301 -10.44 18.64 1.13
N ILE A 302 -10.84 17.39 1.37
CA ILE A 302 -11.90 16.71 0.61
C ILE A 302 -13.01 16.33 1.56
N LYS A 303 -14.22 16.80 1.29
CA LYS A 303 -15.40 16.54 2.12
C LYS A 303 -16.47 15.84 1.30
N TRP A 304 -17.13 14.84 1.86
CA TRP A 304 -18.25 14.16 1.21
C TRP A 304 -19.53 14.24 2.04
N VAL A 305 -20.67 14.28 1.35
CA VAL A 305 -22.02 14.42 1.93
C VAL A 305 -23.00 13.43 1.29
N PHE A 306 -24.11 13.14 1.96
CA PHE A 306 -25.06 12.05 1.64
C PHE A 306 -26.52 12.47 1.68
#